data_AF-A0A9P5MTU9-F1
#
_entry.id   AF-A0A9P5MTU9-F1
#
_cell.length_a   1.000
_cell.length_b   1.000
_cell.length_c   1.000
_cell.angle_alpha   90.00
_cell.angle_beta   90.00
_cell.angle_gamma   90.00
#
_symmetry.space_group_name_H-M   'P 1'
#
loop_
_entity.id
_entity.type
_entity.pdbx_description
1 polymer ?
#
loop_
_entity_poly.entity_id
_entity_poly.type
_entity_poly.pdbx_seq_one_letter_code
_entity_poly.pdbx_strand_id
1 'polypeptide(L)'
;MSLAAASEERKARLLALRKRRAGEDVDDTSSDVKEPVLANRNFDPETRTLRKHQANVEVEDTLERNVKGLAEQIIAEDEAKRAQDLDLLNIAPKRPNWDLKREMEKKVAKLERQTQQAIHTLIRQRLAAQKGQGEDLVGAMQAAAKADDDDDDDD
;
A
#
# COMPACT_ATOMS: atom_id res chain seq x y z
N MET A 1 -2.75 -21.35 0.91
CA MET A 1 -2.27 -21.89 2.20
C MET A 1 -3.45 -21.99 3.15
N SER A 2 -3.63 -23.14 3.82
CA SER A 2 -4.79 -23.37 4.70
C SER A 2 -4.64 -22.57 6.01
N LEU A 3 -5.74 -22.01 6.51
CA LEU A 3 -5.78 -21.31 7.81
C LEU A 3 -5.24 -22.19 8.96
N ALA A 4 -5.45 -23.52 8.88
CA ALA A 4 -4.99 -24.47 9.89
C ALA A 4 -3.45 -24.52 9.96
N ALA A 5 -2.77 -24.60 8.82
CA ALA A 5 -1.31 -24.64 8.75
C ALA A 5 -0.67 -23.36 9.33
N ALA A 6 -1.20 -22.19 8.99
CA ALA A 6 -0.72 -20.92 9.53
C ALA A 6 -0.89 -20.82 11.06
N SER A 7 -1.94 -21.44 11.61
CA SER A 7 -2.18 -21.48 13.06
C SER A 7 -1.19 -22.38 13.81
N GLU A 8 -0.84 -23.53 13.23
CA GLU A 8 0.10 -24.48 13.81
C GLU A 8 1.53 -23.93 13.77
N GLU A 9 1.93 -23.29 12.68
CA GLU A 9 3.21 -22.60 12.55
C GLU A 9 3.34 -21.48 13.60
N ARG A 10 2.29 -20.68 13.80
CA ARG A 10 2.28 -19.65 14.85
C ARG A 10 2.39 -20.28 16.24
N LYS A 11 1.67 -21.37 16.50
CA LYS A 11 1.72 -22.08 17.79
C LYS A 11 3.12 -22.64 18.05
N ALA A 12 3.75 -23.27 17.05
CA ALA A 12 5.11 -23.79 17.15
C ALA A 12 6.13 -22.67 17.42
N ARG A 13 6.02 -21.55 16.70
CA ARG A 13 6.88 -20.38 16.91
C ARG A 13 6.74 -19.79 18.32
N LEU A 14 5.51 -19.69 18.83
CA LEU A 14 5.26 -19.20 20.19
C LEU A 14 5.80 -20.14 21.26
N LEU A 15 5.70 -21.45 21.05
CA LEU A 15 6.29 -22.45 21.95
C LEU A 15 7.82 -22.36 21.96
N ALA A 16 8.47 -22.19 20.80
CA ALA A 16 9.91 -21.99 20.72
C ALA A 16 10.36 -20.71 21.45
N LEU A 17 9.64 -19.61 21.27
CA LEU A 17 9.89 -18.35 22.00
C LEU A 17 9.72 -18.51 23.51
N ARG A 18 8.74 -19.30 23.96
CA ARG A 18 8.51 -19.56 25.39
C ARG A 18 9.63 -20.42 26.00
N LYS A 19 10.09 -21.46 25.28
CA LYS A 19 11.22 -22.31 25.71
C LYS A 19 12.52 -21.52 25.83
N ARG A 20 12.83 -20.70 24.82
CA ARG A 20 13.98 -19.78 24.86
C ARG A 20 13.90 -18.79 26.02
N ARG A 21 12.71 -18.25 26.31
CA ARG A 21 12.49 -17.35 27.46
C ARG A 21 12.64 -18.05 28.82
N ALA A 22 12.39 -19.35 28.88
CA ALA A 22 12.58 -20.17 30.08
C ALA A 22 14.04 -20.62 30.28
N GLY A 23 14.94 -20.33 29.33
CA GLY A 23 16.37 -20.69 29.43
C GLY A 23 16.67 -22.15 29.14
N GLU A 24 15.71 -22.90 28.62
CA GLU A 24 15.87 -24.29 28.20
C GLU A 24 16.22 -24.31 26.70
N ASP A 25 17.47 -24.00 26.38
CA ASP A 25 17.99 -24.18 25.02
C ASP A 25 18.53 -25.61 24.87
N VAL A 26 18.02 -26.28 23.84
CA VAL A 26 18.34 -27.64 23.42
C VAL A 26 19.69 -27.63 22.69
N ASP A 27 20.75 -27.95 23.41
CA ASP A 27 21.90 -28.68 22.84
C ASP A 27 22.36 -29.70 23.90
N ASP A 28 22.11 -30.96 23.57
CA ASP A 28 22.27 -32.11 24.45
C ASP A 28 23.72 -32.60 24.33
N THR A 29 24.60 -32.04 25.15
CA THR A 29 25.87 -32.70 25.54
C THR A 29 26.52 -31.97 26.71
N SER A 30 26.93 -32.76 27.70
CA SER A 30 27.69 -32.41 28.90
C SER A 30 26.90 -31.86 30.11
N SER A 31 26.80 -32.74 31.09
CA SER A 31 26.47 -32.51 32.48
C SER A 31 27.41 -31.47 33.11
N ASP A 32 26.89 -30.26 33.36
CA ASP A 32 27.34 -29.47 34.50
C ASP A 32 26.22 -28.51 34.91
N VAL A 33 26.09 -28.28 36.22
CA VAL A 33 24.97 -27.59 36.85
C VAL A 33 24.88 -26.14 36.34
N LYS A 34 24.04 -25.88 35.33
CA LYS A 34 23.76 -24.52 34.87
C LYS A 34 22.79 -23.85 35.83
N GLU A 35 23.33 -23.05 36.74
CA GLU A 35 22.55 -22.15 37.58
C GLU A 35 21.56 -21.33 36.73
N PRO A 36 20.32 -21.11 37.21
CA PRO A 36 19.33 -20.38 36.43
C PRO A 36 19.84 -18.96 36.16
N VAL A 37 19.98 -18.60 34.89
CA VAL A 37 20.33 -17.23 34.47
C VAL A 37 19.18 -16.32 34.90
N LEU A 38 19.35 -15.67 36.06
CA LEU A 38 18.41 -14.69 36.58
C LEU A 38 18.38 -13.49 35.61
N ALA A 39 17.36 -13.45 34.76
CA ALA A 39 17.13 -12.31 33.90
C ALA A 39 16.85 -11.08 34.77
N ASN A 40 17.78 -10.14 34.77
CA ASN A 40 17.70 -8.84 35.43
C ASN A 40 16.66 -7.96 34.74
N ARG A 41 15.37 -8.27 34.91
CA ARG A 41 14.27 -7.57 34.23
C ARG A 41 14.24 -6.08 34.57
N ASN A 42 14.63 -5.73 35.80
CA ASN A 42 14.64 -4.35 36.31
C ASN A 42 16.00 -3.91 36.89
N PHE A 43 17.08 -4.68 36.74
CA PHE A 43 18.39 -4.34 37.30
C PHE A 43 19.32 -3.79 36.22
N ASP A 44 19.96 -2.68 36.52
CA ASP A 44 20.93 -2.03 35.65
C ASP A 44 22.35 -2.42 36.10
N PRO A 45 23.13 -3.15 35.28
CA PRO A 45 24.44 -3.66 35.68
C PRO A 45 25.47 -2.56 35.92
N GLU A 46 25.34 -1.40 35.28
CA GLU A 46 26.30 -0.29 35.43
C GLU A 46 26.08 0.48 36.72
N THR A 47 24.83 0.84 37.01
CA THR A 47 24.48 1.61 38.22
C THR A 47 24.22 0.74 39.44
N ARG A 48 24.11 -0.59 39.26
CA ARG A 48 23.70 -1.56 40.29
C ARG A 48 22.39 -1.19 40.99
N THR A 49 21.53 -0.45 40.31
CA THR A 49 20.22 0.00 40.84
C THR A 49 19.08 -0.42 39.91
N LEU A 50 17.86 -0.01 40.25
CA LEU A 50 16.69 -0.26 39.43
C LEU A 50 16.76 0.54 38.12
N ARG A 51 16.47 -0.11 36.99
CA ARG A 51 16.29 0.54 35.69
C ARG A 51 15.18 1.58 35.79
N LYS A 52 15.56 2.86 35.79
CA LYS A 52 14.61 3.97 35.72
C LYS A 52 14.33 4.30 34.25
N HIS A 53 13.08 4.60 33.92
CA HIS A 53 12.73 5.09 32.59
C HIS A 53 13.45 6.44 32.37
N GLN A 54 14.35 6.50 31.38
CA GLN A 54 14.99 7.75 31.01
C GLN A 54 13.95 8.63 30.31
N ALA A 55 13.45 9.64 31.01
CA ALA A 55 12.45 10.58 30.47
C ALA A 55 12.97 11.43 29.30
N ASN A 56 14.28 11.35 29.00
CA ASN A 56 14.94 12.15 27.98
C ASN A 56 15.17 11.41 26.65
N VAL A 57 14.57 10.22 26.48
CA VAL A 57 14.48 9.60 25.16
C VAL A 57 13.32 10.30 24.44
N GLU A 58 13.65 11.33 23.66
CA GLU A 58 12.69 11.94 22.73
C GLU A 58 12.18 10.83 21.81
N VAL A 59 10.94 10.42 22.03
CA VAL A 59 10.26 9.49 21.12
C VAL A 59 10.00 10.29 19.84
N GLU A 60 10.85 10.09 18.84
CA GLU A 60 10.82 10.84 17.58
C GLU A 60 9.52 10.65 16.80
N ASP A 61 8.79 9.57 17.05
CA ASP A 61 7.61 9.15 16.31
C ASP A 61 6.30 9.44 17.08
N THR A 62 6.03 10.72 17.34
CA THR A 62 4.75 11.17 17.89
C THR A 62 3.87 11.76 16.79
N LEU A 63 2.56 11.49 16.85
CA LEU A 63 1.58 12.04 15.90
C LEU A 63 1.61 13.58 15.88
N GLU A 64 1.84 14.20 17.02
CA GLU A 64 1.96 15.66 17.14
C GLU A 64 3.10 16.22 16.29
N ARG A 65 4.25 15.52 16.24
CA ARG A 65 5.38 15.92 15.41
C ARG A 65 5.11 15.70 13.93
N ASN A 66 4.42 14.61 13.59
CA ASN A 66 4.06 14.27 12.21
C ASN A 66 3.02 15.26 11.62
N VAL A 67 2.14 15.82 12.45
CA VAL A 67 1.09 16.76 12.04
C VAL A 67 1.54 18.22 12.16
N LYS A 68 2.66 18.48 12.85
CA LYS A 68 3.21 19.83 13.02
C LYS A 68 3.49 20.48 11.65
N GLY A 69 2.86 21.62 11.40
CA GLY A 69 3.03 22.39 10.16
C GLY A 69 2.10 21.99 9.01
N LEU A 70 1.34 20.90 9.12
CA LEU A 70 0.36 20.53 8.08
C LEU A 70 -0.74 21.59 7.95
N ALA A 71 -1.20 22.17 9.06
CA ALA A 71 -2.19 23.24 9.05
C ALA A 71 -1.69 24.49 8.29
N GLU A 72 -0.43 24.86 8.50
CA GLU A 72 0.20 26.01 7.82
C GLU A 72 0.33 25.75 6.31
N GLN A 73 0.68 24.53 5.92
CA GLN A 73 0.73 24.12 4.51
C GLN A 73 -0.64 24.19 3.84
N ILE A 74 -1.70 23.71 4.51
CA ILE A 74 -3.06 23.75 3.97
C ILE A 74 -3.52 25.20 3.79
N ILE A 75 -3.25 26.07 4.76
CA ILE A 75 -3.61 27.50 4.67
C ILE A 75 -2.86 28.16 3.51
N ALA A 76 -1.56 27.89 3.36
CA ALA A 76 -0.76 28.42 2.27
C ALA A 76 -1.23 27.94 0.88
N GLU A 77 -1.63 26.66 0.76
CA GLU A 77 -2.18 26.11 -0.47
C GLU A 77 -3.53 26.74 -0.84
N ASP A 78 -4.40 26.95 0.15
CA ASP A 78 -5.70 27.60 -0.05
C ASP A 78 -5.55 29.08 -0.44
N GLU A 79 -4.61 29.80 0.18
CA GLU A 79 -4.28 31.17 -0.21
C GLU A 79 -3.72 31.25 -1.64
N ALA A 80 -2.88 30.29 -2.03
CA ALA A 80 -2.37 30.21 -3.40
C ALA A 80 -3.48 29.93 -4.43
N LYS A 81 -4.43 29.05 -4.11
CA LYS A 81 -5.60 28.79 -4.98
C LYS A 81 -6.50 30.01 -5.10
N ARG A 82 -6.81 30.67 -3.98
CA ARG A 82 -7.59 31.92 -3.99
C ARG A 82 -6.92 33.03 -4.80
N ALA A 83 -5.59 33.14 -4.72
CA ALA A 83 -4.84 34.10 -5.53
C ALA A 83 -4.92 33.80 -7.04
N GLN A 84 -4.94 32.53 -7.43
CA GLN A 84 -5.13 32.11 -8.84
C GLN A 84 -6.55 32.38 -9.34
N ASP A 85 -7.56 32.19 -8.50
CA ASP A 85 -8.96 32.50 -8.85
C ASP A 85 -9.21 34.02 -8.99
N LEU A 86 -8.46 34.84 -8.24
CA LEU A 86 -8.50 36.30 -8.30
C LEU A 86 -7.65 36.90 -9.45
N ASP A 87 -6.98 36.06 -10.25
CA ASP A 87 -6.24 36.51 -11.43
C ASP A 87 -7.20 37.02 -12.53
N LEU A 88 -7.04 38.29 -12.90
CA LEU A 88 -7.83 38.98 -13.92
C LEU A 88 -7.77 38.29 -15.30
N LEU A 89 -6.71 37.50 -15.56
CA LEU A 89 -6.57 36.72 -16.78
C LEU A 89 -7.57 35.55 -16.87
N ASN A 90 -7.98 34.99 -15.73
CA ASN A 90 -9.00 33.93 -15.67
C ASN A 90 -10.43 34.47 -15.82
N ILE A 91 -10.64 35.74 -15.47
CA ILE A 91 -11.91 36.47 -15.55
C ILE A 91 -12.17 37.01 -16.96
N ALA A 92 -11.15 37.09 -17.81
CA ALA A 92 -11.29 37.52 -19.20
C ALA A 92 -12.27 36.62 -19.98
N PRO A 93 -13.01 37.19 -20.96
CA PRO A 93 -13.95 36.41 -21.77
C PRO A 93 -13.22 35.28 -22.51
N LYS A 94 -13.61 34.05 -22.20
CA LYS A 94 -13.06 32.84 -22.81
C LYS A 94 -13.52 32.69 -24.26
N ARG A 95 -12.85 31.82 -25.02
CA ARG A 95 -13.25 31.50 -26.40
C ARG A 95 -14.69 30.97 -26.42
N PRO A 96 -15.51 31.29 -27.44
CA PRO A 96 -16.90 30.82 -27.51
C PRO A 96 -17.08 29.30 -27.33
N ASN A 97 -16.12 28.51 -27.84
CA ASN A 97 -16.15 27.05 -27.77
C ASN A 97 -15.50 26.47 -26.49
N TRP A 98 -15.11 27.31 -25.53
CA TRP A 98 -14.46 26.86 -24.29
C TRP A 98 -15.31 25.82 -23.56
N ASP A 99 -16.60 26.12 -23.41
CA ASP A 99 -17.48 25.27 -22.61
C ASP A 99 -17.76 23.95 -23.33
N LEU A 100 -18.02 24.03 -24.63
CA LEU A 100 -18.14 22.88 -25.49
C LEU A 100 -16.91 21.97 -25.40
N LYS A 101 -15.70 22.55 -25.43
CA LYS A 101 -14.46 21.78 -25.28
C LYS A 101 -14.41 21.09 -23.92
N ARG A 102 -14.69 21.81 -22.83
CA ARG A 102 -14.67 21.27 -21.47
C ARG A 102 -15.67 20.12 -21.28
N GLU A 103 -16.87 20.25 -21.82
CA GLU A 103 -17.89 19.20 -21.73
C GLU A 103 -17.57 17.99 -22.62
N MET A 104 -17.05 18.24 -23.83
CA MET A 104 -16.63 17.17 -24.75
C MET A 104 -15.41 16.42 -24.23
N GLU A 105 -14.46 17.09 -23.59
CA GLU A 105 -13.23 16.48 -23.07
C GLU A 105 -13.54 15.35 -22.07
N LYS A 106 -14.57 15.50 -21.23
CA LYS A 106 -15.03 14.43 -20.33
C LYS A 106 -15.54 13.20 -21.08
N LYS A 107 -16.26 13.39 -22.18
CA LYS A 107 -16.79 12.30 -23.00
C LYS A 107 -15.68 11.65 -23.82
N VAL A 108 -14.82 12.45 -24.45
CA VAL A 108 -13.68 11.98 -25.23
C VAL A 108 -12.70 11.20 -24.35
N ALA A 109 -12.44 11.61 -23.10
CA ALA A 109 -11.55 10.88 -22.20
C ALA A 109 -12.00 9.42 -21.95
N LYS A 110 -13.31 9.18 -21.80
CA LYS A 110 -13.87 7.83 -21.67
C LYS A 110 -13.68 7.01 -22.95
N LEU A 111 -14.01 7.63 -24.09
CA LEU A 111 -13.86 6.99 -25.41
C LEU A 111 -12.40 6.71 -25.76
N GLU A 112 -11.47 7.60 -25.40
CA GLU A 112 -10.04 7.45 -25.64
C GLU A 112 -9.50 6.21 -24.92
N ARG A 113 -9.91 5.97 -23.67
CA ARG A 113 -9.55 4.76 -22.92
C ARG A 113 -10.01 3.49 -23.63
N GLN A 114 -11.26 3.45 -24.07
CA GLN A 114 -11.82 2.32 -24.81
C GLN A 114 -11.14 2.15 -26.17
N THR A 115 -10.81 3.26 -26.84
CA THR A 115 -10.12 3.25 -28.13
C THR A 115 -8.72 2.69 -27.99
N GLN A 116 -7.98 3.07 -26.94
CA GLN A 116 -6.66 2.52 -26.65
C GLN A 116 -6.71 1.02 -26.30
N GLN A 117 -7.74 0.58 -25.55
CA GLN A 117 -7.99 -0.84 -25.31
C GLN A 117 -8.25 -1.59 -26.63
N ALA A 118 -9.12 -1.05 -27.49
CA ALA A 118 -9.42 -1.63 -28.80
C ALA A 118 -8.20 -1.66 -29.73
N ILE A 119 -7.36 -0.62 -29.71
CA ILE A 119 -6.09 -0.61 -30.45
C ILE A 119 -5.19 -1.73 -29.94
N HIS A 120 -5.06 -1.87 -28.63
CA HIS A 120 -4.23 -2.91 -28.02
C HIS A 120 -4.74 -4.32 -28.34
N THR A 121 -6.06 -4.55 -28.33
CA THR A 121 -6.64 -5.84 -28.73
C THR A 121 -6.41 -6.14 -30.21
N LEU A 122 -6.61 -5.15 -31.10
CA LEU A 122 -6.33 -5.29 -32.53
C LEU A 122 -4.85 -5.60 -32.81
N ILE A 123 -3.92 -4.96 -32.08
CA ILE A 123 -2.49 -5.25 -32.18
C ILE A 123 -2.20 -6.70 -31.76
N ARG A 124 -2.76 -7.16 -30.64
CA ARG A 124 -2.60 -8.55 -30.18
C ARG A 124 -3.13 -9.55 -31.20
N GLN A 125 -4.34 -9.32 -31.72
CA GLN A 125 -4.95 -10.16 -32.75
C GLN A 125 -4.09 -10.23 -34.01
N ARG A 126 -3.60 -9.07 -34.48
CA ARG A 126 -2.72 -9.01 -35.66
C ARG A 126 -1.42 -9.78 -35.45
N LEU A 127 -0.78 -9.65 -34.29
CA LEU A 127 0.43 -10.38 -33.96
C LEU A 127 0.19 -11.90 -33.82
N ALA A 128 -0.94 -12.31 -33.24
CA ALA A 128 -1.31 -13.71 -33.09
C ALA A 128 -1.63 -14.36 -34.45
N ALA A 129 -2.34 -13.65 -35.32
CA ALA A 129 -2.62 -14.08 -36.70
C ALA A 129 -1.32 -14.25 -37.50
N GLN A 130 -0.35 -13.35 -37.36
CA GLN A 130 0.97 -13.47 -38.00
C GLN A 130 1.78 -14.67 -37.45
N LYS A 131 1.56 -15.05 -36.19
CA LYS A 131 2.23 -16.18 -35.53
C LYS A 131 1.48 -17.51 -35.62
N GLY A 132 0.31 -17.56 -36.28
CA GLY A 132 -0.49 -18.77 -36.45
C GLY A 132 -1.24 -19.25 -35.19
N GLN A 133 -1.33 -18.43 -34.13
CA GLN A 133 -2.00 -18.75 -32.86
C GLN A 133 -3.32 -17.94 -32.68
N GLY A 134 -3.88 -17.43 -33.77
CA GLY A 134 -4.97 -16.43 -33.74
C GLY A 134 -6.28 -16.91 -33.13
N GLU A 135 -6.66 -18.17 -33.35
CA GLU A 135 -8.01 -18.66 -33.00
C GLU A 135 -8.19 -18.88 -31.48
N ASP A 136 -7.18 -19.41 -30.81
CA ASP A 136 -7.25 -19.79 -29.38
C ASP A 136 -7.23 -18.53 -28.46
N LEU A 137 -6.45 -17.52 -28.86
CA LEU A 137 -6.40 -16.23 -28.17
C LEU A 137 -7.68 -15.40 -28.37
N VAL A 138 -8.27 -15.42 -29.57
CA VAL A 138 -9.55 -14.73 -29.84
C VAL A 138 -10.68 -15.36 -29.01
N GLY A 139 -10.72 -16.70 -28.91
CA GLY A 139 -11.67 -17.41 -28.06
C GLY A 139 -11.54 -17.06 -26.57
N ALA A 140 -10.32 -17.03 -26.03
CA ALA A 140 -10.06 -16.65 -24.64
C ALA A 140 -10.41 -15.18 -24.35
N MET A 141 -10.16 -14.28 -25.31
CA MET A 141 -10.51 -12.86 -25.16
C MET A 141 -12.02 -12.61 -25.24
N GLN A 142 -12.73 -13.36 -26.08
CA GLN A 142 -14.19 -13.29 -26.18
C GLN A 142 -14.87 -13.81 -24.91
N ALA A 143 -14.30 -14.84 -24.29
CA ALA A 143 -14.76 -15.33 -22.99
C ALA A 143 -14.51 -14.32 -21.86
N ALA A 144 -13.36 -13.65 -21.85
CA ALA A 144 -13.06 -12.60 -20.87
C ALA A 144 -13.95 -11.36 -21.04
N ALA A 145 -14.16 -10.89 -22.27
CA ALA A 145 -15.03 -9.74 -22.54
C ALA A 145 -16.50 -10.00 -22.14
N LYS A 146 -16.96 -11.25 -22.22
CA LYS A 146 -18.31 -11.63 -21.80
C LYS A 146 -18.46 -11.68 -20.27
N ALA A 147 -17.38 -11.95 -19.55
CA ALA A 147 -17.38 -11.92 -18.09
C ALA A 147 -17.36 -10.48 -17.54
N ASP A 148 -16.65 -9.55 -18.21
CA ASP A 148 -16.61 -8.14 -17.80
C ASP A 148 -17.96 -7.41 -18.04
N ASP A 149 -18.74 -7.79 -19.07
CA ASP A 149 -20.08 -7.22 -19.34
C ASP A 149 -21.13 -7.67 -18.30
N ASP A 150 -21.01 -8.90 -17.77
CA ASP A 150 -21.95 -9.43 -16.75
C ASP A 150 -21.74 -8.80 -15.36
N ASP A 151 -20.55 -8.24 -15.07
CA ASP A 151 -20.22 -7.58 -13.78
C ASP A 151 -20.66 -6.09 -13.72
N ASP A 152 -20.90 -5.44 -14.86
CA ASP A 152 -21.30 -4.01 -14.95
C ASP A 152 -22.84 -3.78 -14.88
N ASP A 153 -23.66 -4.84 -14.93
CA ASP A 153 -25.13 -4.78 -14.92
C ASP A 153 -25.77 -4.91 -13.50
N ASP A 154 -24.96 -5.08 -12.44
CA ASP A 154 -25.42 -5.35 -11.05
C ASP A 154 -25.30 -4.15 -10.06
N ASP A 155 -25.05 -2.92 -10.53
CA ASP A 155 -25.04 -1.65 -9.75
C ASP A 155 -25.96 -0.56 -10.36
#